data_AF-A0A8T1K615-F1
#
_entry.id   AF-A0A8T1K615-F1
#
_cell.length_a   1.000
_cell.length_b   1.000
_cell.length_c   1.000
_cell.angle_alpha   90.00
_cell.angle_beta   90.00
_cell.angle_gamma   90.00
#
_symmetry.space_group_name_H-M   'P 1'
#
loop_
_entity.id
_entity.type
_entity.pdbx_description
1 polymer ?
#
loop_
_entity_poly.entity_id
_entity_poly.type
_entity_poly.pdbx_seq_one_letter_code
_entity_poly.pdbx_strand_id
1 'polypeptide(L)'
;MHSRRKQRTYTVKEKQVAVLLVQDVGVEEDVRILGYPRSSVSSWSKQADKLLDFKGPKTSKTRKRQGRKELFPGVAAIVTYMKDVRRDEKLLSTVAIIDRMRAEDPQWVAKYISSRKSGVLAL
;
A
#
# COMPACT_ATOMS: atom_id res chain seq x y z
N MET A 1 -24.69 -4.01 22.94
CA MET A 1 -23.60 -3.22 22.31
C MET A 1 -22.55 -4.17 21.77
N HIS A 2 -22.41 -4.33 20.45
CA HIS A 2 -21.34 -5.15 19.87
C HIS A 2 -20.05 -4.30 19.84
N SER A 3 -19.18 -4.48 20.84
CA SER A 3 -17.86 -3.85 20.84
C SER A 3 -17.09 -4.30 19.59
N ARG A 4 -16.64 -3.35 18.75
CA ARG A 4 -15.79 -3.66 17.61
C ARG A 4 -14.51 -4.31 18.14
N ARG A 5 -14.25 -5.57 17.76
CA ARG A 5 -13.02 -6.28 18.13
C ARG A 5 -11.82 -5.43 17.74
N LYS A 6 -11.07 -4.95 18.74
CA LYS A 6 -9.85 -4.17 18.51
C LYS A 6 -8.88 -5.01 17.69
N GLN A 7 -8.52 -4.51 16.51
CA GLN A 7 -7.57 -5.18 15.63
C GLN A 7 -6.22 -5.29 16.34
N ARG A 8 -5.77 -6.52 16.61
CA ARG A 8 -4.42 -6.76 17.14
C ARG A 8 -3.41 -6.54 16.02
N THR A 9 -2.30 -5.88 16.34
CA THR A 9 -1.24 -5.61 15.38
C THR A 9 0.01 -6.36 15.81
N TYR A 10 0.61 -7.07 14.86
CA TYR A 10 1.78 -7.92 15.09
C TYR A 10 2.94 -7.41 14.24
N THR A 11 4.12 -7.40 14.85
CA THR A 11 5.40 -7.06 14.24
C THR A 11 5.81 -8.12 13.22
N VAL A 12 6.72 -7.77 12.31
CA VAL A 12 7.25 -8.75 11.35
C VAL A 12 8.00 -9.87 12.08
N LYS A 13 8.68 -9.57 13.20
CA LYS A 13 9.35 -10.59 14.02
C LYS A 13 8.36 -11.66 14.51
N GLU A 14 7.24 -11.26 15.11
CA GLU A 14 6.21 -12.18 15.61
C GLU A 14 5.65 -13.04 14.48
N LYS A 15 5.41 -12.43 13.31
CA LYS A 15 4.94 -13.15 12.12
C LYS A 15 5.96 -14.15 11.59
N GLN A 16 7.25 -13.81 11.60
CA GLN A 16 8.33 -14.71 11.18
C GLN A 16 8.45 -15.92 12.12
N VAL A 17 8.38 -15.69 13.43
CA VAL A 17 8.41 -16.77 14.43
C VAL A 17 7.24 -17.73 14.22
N ALA A 18 6.02 -17.21 14.07
CA ALA A 18 4.85 -18.05 13.81
C ALA A 18 4.98 -18.83 12.49
N VAL A 19 5.50 -18.22 11.43
CA VAL A 19 5.69 -18.93 10.15
C VAL A 19 6.72 -20.05 10.26
N LEU A 20 7.83 -19.83 10.97
CA LEU A 20 8.85 -20.88 11.18
C LEU A 20 8.26 -22.03 11.99
N LEU A 21 7.55 -21.74 13.08
CA LEU A 21 6.93 -22.77 13.90
C LEU A 21 5.84 -23.54 13.14
N VAL A 22 5.05 -22.87 12.29
CA VAL A 22 4.11 -23.56 11.40
C VAL A 22 4.79 -24.54 10.45
N GLN A 23 6.02 -24.28 9.99
CA GLN A 23 6.77 -25.21 9.14
C GLN A 23 7.21 -26.46 9.91
N ASP A 24 7.48 -26.32 11.20
CA ASP A 24 7.93 -27.42 12.06
C ASP A 24 6.77 -28.28 12.58
N VAL A 25 5.70 -27.65 13.07
CA VAL A 25 4.61 -28.34 13.82
C VAL A 25 3.21 -28.16 13.23
N GLY A 26 3.06 -27.33 12.20
CA GLY A 26 1.77 -27.03 11.58
C GLY A 26 0.94 -25.97 12.33
N VAL A 27 -0.16 -25.53 11.70
CA VAL A 27 -0.96 -24.38 12.14
C VAL A 27 -1.68 -24.59 13.47
N GLU A 28 -2.23 -25.78 13.73
CA GLU A 28 -2.97 -26.03 14.98
C GLU A 28 -2.06 -25.99 16.21
N GLU A 29 -0.86 -26.56 16.08
CA GLU A 29 0.11 -26.62 17.17
C GLU A 29 0.75 -25.25 17.40
N ASP A 30 1.08 -24.50 16.34
CA ASP A 30 1.53 -23.10 16.45
C ASP A 30 0.52 -22.22 17.21
N VAL A 31 -0.77 -22.36 16.90
CA VAL A 31 -1.84 -21.62 17.59
C VAL A 31 -1.90 -21.98 19.07
N ARG A 32 -1.69 -23.24 19.43
CA ARG A 32 -1.62 -23.69 20.84
C ARG A 32 -0.40 -23.12 21.56
N ILE A 33 0.76 -23.13 20.91
CA ILE A 33 2.04 -22.70 21.49
C ILE A 33 2.10 -21.16 21.64
N LEU A 34 1.80 -20.42 20.57
CA LEU A 34 1.95 -18.96 20.54
C LEU A 34 0.69 -18.19 20.97
N GLY A 35 -0.46 -18.86 21.02
CA GLY A 35 -1.74 -18.24 21.41
C GLY A 35 -2.26 -17.19 20.42
N TYR A 36 -1.72 -17.16 19.20
CA TYR A 36 -2.19 -16.24 18.17
C TYR A 36 -3.49 -16.74 17.54
N PRO A 37 -4.38 -15.83 17.07
CA PRO A 37 -5.60 -16.24 16.40
C PRO A 37 -5.28 -17.09 15.17
N ARG A 38 -5.92 -18.26 15.04
CA ARG A 38 -5.78 -19.18 13.90
C ARG A 38 -5.88 -18.49 12.54
N SER A 39 -6.81 -17.54 12.39
CA SER A 39 -6.97 -16.77 11.16
C SER A 39 -5.75 -15.92 10.81
N SER A 40 -5.03 -15.42 11.82
CA SER A 40 -3.80 -14.64 11.64
C SER A 40 -2.64 -15.55 11.25
N VAL A 41 -2.44 -16.66 11.97
CA VAL A 41 -1.40 -17.66 11.69
C VAL A 41 -1.57 -18.23 10.28
N SER A 42 -2.78 -18.64 9.91
CA SER A 42 -3.07 -19.16 8.56
C SER A 42 -2.80 -18.12 7.47
N SER A 43 -3.15 -16.85 7.70
CA SER A 43 -2.87 -15.76 6.75
C SER A 43 -1.37 -15.50 6.58
N TRP A 44 -0.59 -15.58 7.66
CA TRP A 44 0.87 -15.41 7.60
C TRP A 44 1.56 -16.60 6.95
N SER A 45 1.13 -17.82 7.24
CA SER A 45 1.62 -19.04 6.59
C SER A 45 1.45 -18.98 5.06
N LYS A 46 0.31 -18.50 4.56
CA LYS A 46 0.10 -18.25 3.11
C LYS A 46 1.05 -17.21 2.50
N GLN A 47 1.69 -16.38 3.33
CA GLN A 47 2.65 -15.37 2.92
C GLN A 47 4.06 -15.68 3.42
N ALA A 48 4.36 -16.95 3.76
CA ALA A 48 5.59 -17.38 4.39
C ALA A 48 6.83 -16.86 3.66
N ASP A 49 6.95 -17.10 2.35
CA ASP A 49 8.10 -16.68 1.54
C ASP A 49 8.38 -15.19 1.68
N LYS A 50 7.33 -14.36 1.61
CA LYS A 50 7.43 -12.90 1.71
C LYS A 50 7.76 -12.42 3.11
N LEU A 51 7.42 -13.19 4.14
CA LEU A 51 7.74 -12.89 5.53
C LEU A 51 9.16 -13.31 5.87
N LEU A 52 9.60 -14.47 5.39
CA LEU A 52 10.95 -14.98 5.61
C LEU A 52 12.01 -14.19 4.82
N ASP A 53 11.72 -13.80 3.58
CA ASP A 53 12.61 -12.96 2.76
C ASP A 53 12.64 -11.48 3.18
N PHE A 54 11.82 -11.06 4.15
CA PHE A 54 11.79 -9.65 4.54
C PHE A 54 13.05 -9.21 5.30
N LYS A 55 13.84 -8.33 4.67
CA LYS A 55 15.08 -7.75 5.21
C LYS A 55 14.92 -6.40 5.94
N GLY A 56 13.69 -5.88 6.05
CA GLY A 56 13.43 -4.59 6.70
C GLY A 56 13.33 -4.67 8.23
N PRO A 57 12.92 -3.57 8.90
CA PRO A 57 12.85 -3.52 10.35
C PRO A 57 11.86 -4.55 10.93
N LYS A 58 12.37 -5.50 11.71
CA LYS A 58 11.58 -6.59 12.31
C LYS A 58 10.57 -6.11 13.37
N THR A 59 10.82 -4.94 13.98
CA THR A 59 9.91 -4.26 14.92
C THR A 59 8.73 -3.59 14.21
N SER A 60 8.78 -3.43 12.88
CA SER A 60 7.68 -2.82 12.14
C SER A 60 6.47 -3.75 12.11
N LYS A 61 5.27 -3.17 12.23
CA LYS A 61 3.99 -3.89 12.10
C LYS A 61 3.57 -4.08 10.64
N THR A 62 4.17 -3.31 9.74
CA THR A 62 3.89 -3.31 8.31
C THR A 62 5.16 -3.68 7.54
N ARG A 63 5.04 -4.47 6.49
CA ARG A 63 6.16 -4.85 5.60
C ARG A 63 6.67 -3.69 4.71
N LYS A 64 6.52 -2.43 5.15
CA LYS A 64 6.76 -1.16 4.42
C LYS A 64 6.94 -1.35 2.89
N ARG A 65 5.82 -1.62 2.21
CA ARG A 65 5.73 -1.62 0.73
C ARG A 65 4.31 -1.35 0.25
N GLN A 66 3.48 -0.68 1.05
CA GLN A 66 2.40 0.12 0.48
C GLN A 66 3.11 1.29 -0.18
N GLY A 67 3.42 1.11 -1.47
CA GLY A 67 4.44 1.86 -2.19
C GLY A 67 4.28 3.37 -2.11
N ARG A 68 5.39 4.06 -2.39
CA ARG A 68 5.33 5.47 -2.83
C ARG A 68 4.33 5.51 -3.98
N LYS A 69 3.26 6.31 -3.85
CA LYS A 69 2.34 6.57 -4.95
C LYS A 69 3.19 7.01 -6.15
N GLU A 70 2.99 6.38 -7.31
CA GLU A 70 3.66 6.83 -8.54
C GLU A 70 3.43 8.33 -8.67
N LEU A 71 4.51 9.11 -8.57
CA LEU A 71 4.47 10.55 -8.74
C LEU A 71 4.54 10.83 -10.24
N PHE A 72 3.73 11.77 -10.69
CA PHE A 72 3.85 12.32 -12.03
C PHE A 72 5.31 12.80 -12.25
N PRO A 73 6.00 12.40 -13.34
CA PRO A 73 7.40 12.77 -13.57
C PRO A 73 7.59 14.30 -13.61
N GLY A 74 6.63 15.01 -14.21
CA GLY A 74 6.66 16.47 -14.39
C GLY A 74 6.13 17.30 -13.22
N VAL A 75 6.17 16.81 -11.97
CA VAL A 75 5.62 17.56 -10.80
C VAL A 75 6.19 18.98 -10.72
N ALA A 76 7.47 19.18 -11.01
CA ALA A 76 8.09 20.50 -10.99
C ALA A 76 7.44 21.46 -11.99
N ALA A 77 7.19 21.00 -13.23
CA ALA A 77 6.56 21.80 -14.27
C ALA A 77 5.10 22.17 -13.92
N ILE A 78 4.35 21.24 -13.32
CA ILE A 78 2.99 21.52 -12.84
C ILE A 78 3.01 22.55 -11.71
N VAL A 79 3.92 22.41 -10.75
CA VAL A 79 4.04 23.37 -9.63
C VAL A 79 4.41 24.76 -10.13
N THR A 80 5.30 24.87 -11.11
CA THR A 80 5.65 26.15 -11.74
C THR A 80 4.42 26.77 -12.41
N TYR A 81 3.70 26.02 -13.24
CA TYR A 81 2.44 26.46 -13.84
C TYR A 81 1.42 26.95 -12.79
N MET A 82 1.21 26.20 -11.71
CA MET A 82 0.28 26.59 -10.64
C MET A 82 0.70 27.89 -9.94
N LYS A 83 2.01 28.13 -9.78
CA LYS A 83 2.53 29.36 -9.19
C LYS A 83 2.34 30.54 -10.12
N ASP A 84 2.57 30.36 -11.41
CA ASP A 84 2.44 31.44 -12.41
C ASP A 84 0.97 31.84 -12.60
N VAL A 85 0.04 30.88 -12.68
CA VAL A 85 -1.41 31.16 -12.73
C VAL A 85 -1.87 31.95 -11.50
N ARG A 86 -1.34 31.63 -10.31
CA ARG A 86 -1.66 32.36 -9.07
C ARG A 86 -1.03 33.75 -9.03
N ARG A 87 0.18 33.92 -9.56
CA ARG A 87 0.84 35.24 -9.69
C ARG A 87 0.07 36.16 -10.62
N ASP A 88 -0.53 35.60 -11.66
CA ASP A 88 -1.41 36.31 -12.59
C ASP A 88 -2.84 36.56 -12.04
N GLU A 89 -3.12 36.18 -10.79
CA GLU A 89 -4.45 36.24 -10.15
C GLU A 89 -5.56 35.51 -10.93
N LYS A 90 -5.18 34.54 -11.78
CA LYS A 90 -6.11 33.73 -12.57
C LYS A 90 -6.62 32.54 -11.76
N LEU A 91 -7.83 32.09 -12.09
CA LEU A 91 -8.41 30.91 -11.48
C LEU A 91 -7.65 29.65 -11.89
N LEU A 92 -7.08 28.96 -10.91
CA LEU A 92 -6.45 27.66 -11.10
C LEU A 92 -7.48 26.55 -10.86
N SER A 93 -7.96 25.93 -11.94
CA SER A 93 -8.91 24.81 -11.85
C SER A 93 -8.20 23.46 -11.91
N THR A 94 -8.82 22.44 -11.30
CA THR A 94 -8.35 21.05 -11.39
C THR A 94 -8.27 20.57 -12.84
N VAL A 95 -9.22 20.99 -13.69
CA VAL A 95 -9.23 20.66 -15.12
C VAL A 95 -8.00 21.23 -15.82
N ALA A 96 -7.66 22.50 -15.58
CA ALA A 96 -6.48 23.13 -16.15
C ALA A 96 -5.17 22.45 -15.72
N ILE A 97 -5.10 21.96 -14.47
CA ILE A 97 -3.97 21.16 -13.98
C ILE A 97 -3.89 19.82 -14.72
N ILE A 98 -5.01 19.12 -14.91
CA ILE A 98 -5.05 17.84 -15.63
C ILE A 98 -4.65 18.02 -17.09
N ASP A 99 -5.13 19.06 -17.76
CA ASP A 99 -4.76 19.36 -19.14
C ASP A 99 -3.28 19.71 -19.24
N ARG A 100 -2.74 20.45 -18.27
CA ARG A 100 -1.30 20.71 -18.19
C ARG A 100 -0.49 19.42 -17.98
N MET A 101 -0.97 18.49 -17.15
CA MET A 101 -0.33 17.17 -16.99
C MET A 101 -0.34 16.36 -18.29
N ARG A 102 -1.43 16.39 -19.05
CA ARG A 102 -1.53 15.75 -20.37
C ARG A 102 -0.59 16.38 -21.39
N ALA A 103 -0.42 17.70 -21.35
CA ALA A 103 0.51 18.42 -22.23
C ALA A 103 1.99 18.12 -21.89
N GLU A 104 2.31 17.96 -20.61
CA GLU A 104 3.67 17.75 -20.13
C GLU A 104 4.17 16.31 -20.36
N ASP A 105 3.35 15.29 -20.06
CA ASP A 105 3.71 13.89 -20.32
C ASP A 105 2.48 13.06 -20.71
N PRO A 106 2.05 13.11 -21.98
CA PRO A 106 0.85 12.41 -22.45
C PRO A 106 0.99 10.89 -22.34
N GLN A 107 2.20 10.35 -22.53
CA GLN A 107 2.44 8.91 -22.47
C GLN A 107 2.32 8.39 -21.04
N TRP A 108 2.89 9.09 -20.07
CA TRP A 108 2.74 8.74 -18.66
C TRP A 108 1.28 8.83 -18.23
N VAL A 109 0.57 9.89 -18.61
CA VAL A 109 -0.86 10.04 -18.27
C VAL A 109 -1.70 8.93 -18.88
N ALA A 110 -1.49 8.59 -20.16
CA ALA A 110 -2.17 7.48 -20.81
C ALA A 110 -1.89 6.14 -20.11
N LYS A 111 -0.62 5.86 -19.79
CA LYS A 111 -0.21 4.65 -19.05
C LYS A 111 -0.80 4.61 -17.64
N TYR A 112 -0.85 5.76 -16.96
CA TYR A 112 -1.43 5.88 -15.62
C TYR A 112 -2.93 5.62 -15.63
N ILE A 113 -3.66 6.20 -16.59
CA ILE A 113 -5.10 5.96 -16.76
C ILE A 113 -5.35 4.49 -17.10
N SER A 114 -4.58 3.88 -18.01
CA SER A 114 -4.76 2.48 -18.41
C SER A 114 -4.43 1.47 -17.30
N SER A 115 -3.49 1.80 -16.40
CA SER A 115 -3.10 0.90 -15.30
C SER A 115 -4.11 0.91 -14.14
N ARG A 116 -4.93 1.95 -14.04
CA ARG A 116 -6.07 2.04 -13.13
C ARG A 116 -7.27 1.39 -13.80
N LYS A 117 -7.45 0.07 -13.61
CA LYS A 117 -8.74 -0.58 -13.88
C LYS A 117 -9.84 0.29 -13.29
N SER A 118 -10.81 0.69 -14.11
CA SER A 118 -12.01 1.40 -13.70
C SER A 118 -12.66 0.60 -12.57
N GLY A 119 -12.47 1.03 -11.32
CA GLY A 119 -13.23 0.55 -10.16
C GLY A 119 -14.66 1.11 -10.16
N VAL A 120 -15.18 1.45 -11.34
CA VAL A 120 -16.49 2.06 -11.54
C VAL A 120 -17.23 1.11 -12.47
N LEU A 121 -18.16 0.36 -11.87
CA LEU A 121 -19.27 -0.39 -12.46
C LEU A 121 -18.94 -1.75 -13.08
N ALA A 122 -18.66 -2.72 -12.20
CA ALA A 122 -19.41 -3.98 -12.27
C ALA A 122 -20.67 -3.79 -11.40
N LEU A 123 -21.74 -3.31 -12.03
CA LEU A 123 -23.12 -3.47 -11.58
C LEU A 123 -23.89 -4.09 -12.73
#